data_AF-A0A9X7Y077-F1
#
_entry.id   AF-A0A9X7Y077-F1
#
_cell.length_a   1.000
_cell.length_b   1.000
_cell.length_c   1.000
_cell.angle_alpha   90.00
_cell.angle_beta   90.00
_cell.angle_gamma   90.00
#
_symmetry.space_group_name_H-M   'P 1'
#
loop_
_entity.id
_entity.type
_entity.pdbx_description
1 polymer ?
#
loop_
_entity_poly.entity_id
_entity_poly.type
_entity_poly.pdbx_seq_one_letter_code
_entity_poly.pdbx_strand_id
1 'polypeptide(L)'
;MIAVNISLEWVNTKDLLPHEDIIPSIVEENIINIKKKQKIVPIIVDNNTNLILDGHHRYYAFVKLGIRKIPVYYVNYMSSNIIVNTWYRLIYPPLVLSLNVNGEYCVTDNETKILCDNSLYKLYWRQNMLEQILIKNGYKIIKNLKEGLYIPPLDKEYVINIALKGLRFPPKSTRHEYKFYIAKEEIGINEY
;
A
#
# COMPACT_ATOMS: atom_id res chain seq x y z
N MET A 1 -5.98 18.48 18.45
CA MET A 1 -5.08 17.52 17.79
C MET A 1 -4.86 16.36 18.74
N ILE A 2 -4.99 15.12 18.28
CA ILE A 2 -4.62 13.96 19.10
C ILE A 2 -3.09 13.93 19.17
N ALA A 3 -2.53 14.08 20.37
CA ALA A 3 -1.09 13.94 20.56
C ALA A 3 -0.72 12.46 20.39
N VAL A 4 0.09 12.15 19.39
CA VAL A 4 0.65 10.83 19.16
C VAL A 4 2.16 10.97 19.16
N ASN A 5 2.85 10.05 19.84
CA ASN A 5 4.30 10.04 19.84
C ASN A 5 4.78 9.47 18.49
N ILE A 6 5.41 10.32 17.67
CA ILE A 6 6.03 9.94 16.40
C ILE A 6 7.53 10.16 16.58
N SER A 7 8.32 9.09 16.52
CA SER A 7 9.79 9.20 16.52
C SER A 7 10.32 9.17 15.09
N LEU A 8 11.33 10.01 14.83
CA LEU A 8 12.13 9.95 13.62
C LEU A 8 13.40 9.15 13.91
N GLU A 9 13.61 8.07 13.16
CA GLU A 9 14.75 7.18 13.34
C GLU A 9 15.40 6.79 12.02
N TRP A 10 16.67 6.37 12.07
CA TRP A 10 17.41 5.87 10.90
C TRP A 10 17.56 4.36 11.00
N VAL A 11 16.77 3.64 10.20
CA VAL A 11 16.63 2.19 10.30
C VAL A 11 17.31 1.51 9.13
N ASN A 12 17.92 0.35 9.37
CA ASN A 12 18.52 -0.44 8.31
C ASN A 12 17.43 -0.91 7.34
N THR A 13 17.65 -0.75 6.03
CA THR A 13 16.68 -1.20 5.02
C THR A 13 16.34 -2.68 5.15
N LYS A 14 17.28 -3.51 5.60
CA LYS A 14 17.06 -4.95 5.79
C LYS A 14 16.11 -5.30 6.95
N ASP A 15 15.90 -4.39 7.89
CA ASP A 15 15.08 -4.63 9.08
C ASP A 15 13.60 -4.26 8.85
N LEU A 16 13.30 -3.65 7.69
CA LEU A 16 11.95 -3.20 7.33
C LEU A 16 11.17 -4.28 6.60
N LEU A 17 9.87 -4.35 6.93
CA LEU A 17 8.97 -5.39 6.46
C LEU A 17 7.94 -4.84 5.44
N PRO A 18 8.16 -5.02 4.13
CA PRO A 18 7.21 -4.59 3.11
C PRO A 18 6.02 -5.57 2.99
N HIS A 19 4.80 -5.05 2.93
CA HIS A 19 3.58 -5.85 2.70
C HIS A 19 2.91 -5.66 1.35
N GLU A 20 3.38 -4.72 0.53
CA GLU A 20 2.88 -4.50 -0.84
C GLU A 20 4.02 -4.61 -1.85
N ASP A 21 3.65 -5.06 -3.05
CA ASP A 21 4.48 -4.92 -4.24
C ASP A 21 4.49 -3.47 -4.74
N ILE A 22 5.46 -3.19 -5.60
CA ILE A 22 5.70 -1.85 -6.16
C ILE A 22 5.32 -1.75 -7.63
N ILE A 23 5.16 -0.51 -8.07
CA ILE A 23 5.11 -0.15 -9.48
C ILE A 23 6.52 0.28 -9.89
N PRO A 24 7.19 -0.46 -10.81
CA PRO A 24 8.60 -0.20 -11.15
C PRO A 24 8.88 1.23 -11.61
N SER A 25 8.01 1.82 -12.43
CA SER A 25 8.19 3.20 -12.92
C SER A 25 8.20 4.24 -11.80
N ILE A 26 7.39 4.04 -10.75
CA ILE A 26 7.38 4.94 -9.58
C ILE A 26 8.68 4.78 -8.79
N VAL A 27 9.24 3.57 -8.70
CA VAL A 27 10.55 3.36 -8.06
C VAL A 27 11.65 4.10 -8.82
N GLU A 28 11.67 4.01 -10.15
CA GLU A 28 12.65 4.74 -10.98
C GLU A 28 12.52 6.26 -10.84
N GLU A 29 11.30 6.79 -10.81
CA GLU A 29 11.06 8.21 -10.54
C GLU A 29 11.60 8.63 -9.16
N ASN A 30 11.37 7.82 -8.13
CA ASN A 30 11.90 8.07 -6.80
C ASN A 30 13.44 8.06 -6.81
N ILE A 31 14.07 7.12 -7.51
CA ILE A 31 15.53 7.09 -7.66
C ILE A 31 16.07 8.41 -8.24
N ILE A 32 15.47 8.89 -9.33
CA ILE A 32 15.86 10.15 -9.97
C ILE A 32 15.70 11.33 -9.00
N ASN A 33 14.56 11.40 -8.30
CA ASN A 33 14.27 12.47 -7.36
C ASN A 33 15.24 12.47 -6.17
N ILE A 34 15.55 11.31 -5.61
CA ILE A 34 16.49 11.20 -4.49
C ILE A 34 17.89 11.63 -4.94
N LYS A 35 18.38 11.15 -6.09
CA LYS A 35 19.68 11.57 -6.65
C LYS A 35 19.78 13.07 -6.88
N LYS A 36 18.70 13.71 -7.35
CA LYS A 36 18.67 15.14 -7.66
C LYS A 36 18.60 16.01 -6.41
N LYS A 37 17.75 15.64 -5.44
CA LYS A 37 17.45 16.48 -4.27
C LYS A 37 18.34 16.17 -3.07
N GLN A 38 18.86 14.95 -2.99
CA GLN A 38 19.52 14.39 -1.79
C GLN A 38 18.67 14.55 -0.52
N LYS A 39 17.34 14.55 -0.70
CA LYS A 39 16.35 14.70 0.36
C LYS A 39 15.18 13.75 0.14
N ILE A 40 14.55 13.35 1.23
CA ILE A 40 13.38 12.46 1.22
C ILE A 40 12.39 12.86 2.32
N VAL A 41 11.12 12.64 2.07
CA VAL A 41 10.16 12.50 3.16
C VAL A 41 10.36 11.11 3.78
N PRO A 42 10.49 10.97 5.12
CA PRO A 42 10.59 9.66 5.77
C PRO A 42 9.44 8.73 5.41
N ILE A 43 9.71 7.42 5.41
CA ILE A 43 8.66 6.40 5.27
C ILE A 43 7.94 6.20 6.60
N ILE A 44 6.69 5.74 6.59
CA ILE A 44 5.93 5.49 7.83
C ILE A 44 6.00 4.00 8.13
N VAL A 45 6.35 3.65 9.36
CA VAL A 45 6.64 2.27 9.76
C VAL A 45 5.95 1.96 11.09
N ASP A 46 5.43 0.75 11.24
CA ASP A 46 4.96 0.24 12.52
C ASP A 46 6.12 -0.01 13.48
N ASN A 47 6.06 0.56 14.68
CA ASN A 47 7.12 0.46 15.67
C ASN A 47 7.27 -0.92 16.30
N ASN A 48 6.25 -1.77 16.22
CA ASN A 48 6.29 -3.11 16.81
C ASN A 48 6.81 -4.18 15.83
N THR A 49 6.48 -4.05 14.54
CA THR A 49 6.74 -5.09 13.53
C THR A 49 7.70 -4.67 12.41
N ASN A 50 8.11 -3.39 12.38
CA ASN A 50 8.81 -2.78 11.25
C ASN A 50 8.06 -2.86 9.91
N LEU A 51 6.75 -3.11 9.95
CA LEU A 51 5.88 -3.10 8.76
C LEU A 51 5.85 -1.70 8.14
N ILE A 52 6.18 -1.60 6.85
CA ILE A 52 6.10 -0.34 6.11
C ILE A 52 4.63 0.00 5.88
N LEU A 53 4.09 1.05 6.49
CA LEU A 53 2.71 1.49 6.31
C LEU A 53 2.55 2.42 5.10
N ASP A 54 3.54 3.28 4.86
CA ASP A 54 3.58 4.17 3.70
C ASP A 54 5.02 4.32 3.21
N GLY A 55 5.20 4.23 1.89
CA GLY A 55 6.47 4.55 1.25
C GLY A 55 7.21 3.35 0.63
N HIS A 56 6.53 2.26 0.28
CA HIS A 56 7.16 1.08 -0.35
C HIS A 56 8.01 1.44 -1.57
N HIS A 57 7.53 2.32 -2.46
CA HIS A 57 8.31 2.76 -3.62
C HIS A 57 9.60 3.51 -3.24
N ARG A 58 9.54 4.35 -2.20
CA ARG A 58 10.70 5.07 -1.64
C ARG A 58 11.68 4.07 -1.03
N TYR A 59 11.18 3.14 -0.22
CA TYR A 59 11.96 2.05 0.35
C TYR A 59 12.73 1.27 -0.73
N TYR A 60 12.05 0.83 -1.80
CA TYR A 60 12.73 0.10 -2.89
C TYR A 60 13.71 0.96 -3.68
N ALA A 61 13.49 2.26 -3.81
CA ALA A 61 14.47 3.17 -4.40
C ALA A 61 15.77 3.19 -3.59
N PHE A 62 15.68 3.26 -2.25
CA PHE A 62 16.85 3.16 -1.38
C PHE A 62 17.58 1.83 -1.49
N VAL A 63 16.84 0.71 -1.49
CA VAL A 63 17.41 -0.63 -1.67
C VAL A 63 18.19 -0.72 -2.98
N LYS A 64 17.61 -0.22 -4.09
CA LYS A 64 18.28 -0.20 -5.40
C LYS A 64 19.51 0.72 -5.44
N LEU A 65 19.51 1.78 -4.65
CA LEU A 65 20.65 2.71 -4.53
C LEU A 65 21.75 2.22 -3.59
N GLY A 66 21.56 1.08 -2.91
CA GLY A 66 22.53 0.54 -1.97
C GLY A 66 22.64 1.30 -0.65
N ILE A 67 21.70 2.23 -0.38
CA ILE A 67 21.64 3.00 0.86
C ILE A 67 21.17 2.08 1.98
N ARG A 68 21.96 2.04 3.06
CA ARG A 68 21.76 1.07 4.14
C ARG A 68 20.79 1.57 5.18
N LYS A 69 20.80 2.87 5.49
CA LYS A 69 19.90 3.46 6.49
C LYS A 69 18.95 4.44 5.84
N ILE A 70 17.68 4.39 6.24
CA ILE A 70 16.66 5.31 5.74
C ILE A 70 15.90 5.95 6.90
N PRO A 71 15.47 7.21 6.76
CA PRO A 71 14.69 7.85 7.79
C PRO A 71 13.26 7.28 7.81
N VAL A 72 12.77 6.94 8.99
CA VAL A 72 11.42 6.43 9.23
C VAL A 72 10.71 7.27 10.28
N TYR A 73 9.40 7.42 10.11
CA TYR A 73 8.50 7.81 11.18
C TYR A 73 7.86 6.56 11.77
N TYR A 74 8.20 6.27 13.03
CA TYR A 74 7.58 5.19 13.76
C TYR A 74 6.22 5.61 14.32
N VAL A 75 5.23 4.76 14.10
CA VAL A 75 3.88 4.89 14.65
C VAL A 75 3.42 3.55 15.23
N ASN A 76 2.49 3.56 16.17
CA ASN A 76 1.83 2.34 16.62
C ASN A 76 0.71 1.97 15.65
N TYR A 77 0.93 0.99 14.75
CA TYR A 77 -0.06 0.61 13.74
C TYR A 77 -1.38 0.15 14.36
N MET A 78 -1.35 -0.52 15.51
CA MET A 78 -2.54 -1.02 16.20
C MET A 78 -3.37 0.08 16.86
N SER A 79 -2.88 1.33 16.90
CA SER A 79 -3.67 2.48 17.36
C SER A 79 -4.98 2.62 16.59
N SER A 80 -6.08 2.85 17.30
CA SER A 80 -7.40 3.14 16.72
C SER A 80 -7.45 4.43 15.90
N ASN A 81 -6.40 5.26 15.98
CA ASN A 81 -6.23 6.46 15.19
C ASN A 81 -5.63 6.22 13.79
N ILE A 82 -5.29 4.97 13.46
CA ILE A 82 -4.90 4.55 12.11
C ILE A 82 -5.99 3.64 11.58
N ILE A 83 -6.60 3.98 10.45
CA ILE A 83 -7.65 3.20 9.81
C ILE A 83 -7.11 2.61 8.51
N VAL A 84 -7.42 1.34 8.23
CA VAL A 84 -7.16 0.74 6.92
C VAL A 84 -8.44 0.84 6.10
N ASN A 85 -8.42 1.72 5.11
CA ASN A 85 -9.51 1.87 4.17
C ASN A 85 -9.27 1.03 2.91
N THR A 86 -10.34 0.85 2.13
CA THR A 86 -10.29 0.28 0.79
C THR A 86 -10.43 1.38 -0.27
N TRP A 87 -10.05 1.04 -1.50
CA TRP A 87 -10.29 1.86 -2.68
C TRP A 87 -11.34 1.18 -3.53
N TYR A 88 -12.37 1.91 -3.95
CA TYR A 88 -13.29 1.43 -4.97
C TYR A 88 -12.61 1.41 -6.34
N ARG A 89 -13.14 0.60 -7.28
CA ARG A 89 -12.71 0.61 -8.68
C ARG A 89 -13.85 1.02 -9.58
N LEU A 90 -13.73 2.20 -10.17
CA LEU A 90 -14.65 2.68 -11.19
C LEU A 90 -14.04 2.37 -12.56
N ILE A 91 -14.77 1.59 -13.37
CA ILE A 91 -14.32 1.07 -14.66
C ILE A 91 -14.98 1.89 -15.78
N TYR A 92 -14.16 2.36 -16.74
CA TYR A 92 -14.64 3.11 -17.91
C TYR A 92 -14.09 2.55 -19.23
N PRO A 93 -14.92 2.41 -20.28
CA PRO A 93 -16.38 2.56 -20.25
C PRO A 93 -17.04 1.56 -19.28
N PRO A 94 -18.26 1.84 -18.76
CA PRO A 94 -18.92 0.96 -17.81
C PRO A 94 -19.03 -0.46 -18.35
N LEU A 95 -18.82 -1.45 -17.48
CA LEU A 95 -18.77 -2.85 -17.86
C LEU A 95 -19.53 -3.71 -16.84
N VAL A 96 -20.43 -4.55 -17.33
CA VAL A 96 -21.10 -5.57 -16.52
C VAL A 96 -20.19 -6.79 -16.46
N LEU A 97 -19.78 -7.18 -15.26
CA LEU A 97 -18.89 -8.32 -15.00
C LEU A 97 -19.53 -9.26 -13.98
N SER A 98 -19.41 -10.57 -14.20
CA SER A 98 -19.59 -11.56 -13.14
C SER A 98 -18.66 -12.73 -13.43
N LEU A 99 -17.71 -12.98 -12.54
CA LEU A 99 -16.57 -13.88 -12.72
C LEU A 99 -16.34 -14.70 -11.46
N ASN A 100 -16.69 -15.99 -11.48
CA ASN A 100 -16.51 -16.91 -10.34
C ASN A 100 -16.94 -16.30 -8.99
N VAL A 101 -18.21 -16.49 -8.66
CA VAL A 101 -18.85 -15.93 -7.47
C VAL A 101 -18.82 -16.87 -6.25
N ASN A 102 -18.01 -17.93 -6.31
CA ASN A 102 -17.83 -18.87 -5.21
C ASN A 102 -16.68 -18.41 -4.31
N GLY A 103 -16.94 -18.33 -3.01
CA GLY A 103 -15.94 -17.99 -2.00
C GLY A 103 -16.52 -17.20 -0.84
N GLU A 104 -15.72 -17.09 0.21
CA GLU A 104 -16.06 -16.35 1.43
C GLU A 104 -15.94 -14.83 1.23
N TYR A 105 -14.89 -14.37 0.55
CA TYR A 105 -14.61 -12.96 0.33
C TYR A 105 -14.89 -12.58 -1.12
N CYS A 106 -15.60 -11.47 -1.33
CA CYS A 106 -16.04 -11.05 -2.65
C CYS A 106 -15.84 -9.57 -2.91
N VAL A 107 -15.39 -9.23 -4.12
CA VAL A 107 -15.57 -7.91 -4.73
C VAL A 107 -17.03 -7.79 -5.16
N THR A 108 -17.67 -6.67 -4.82
CA THR A 108 -19.09 -6.45 -5.10
C THR A 108 -19.34 -5.15 -5.85
N ASP A 109 -20.44 -5.09 -6.60
CA ASP A 109 -21.01 -3.87 -7.17
C ASP A 109 -22.46 -3.78 -6.73
N ASN A 110 -22.83 -2.77 -5.94
CA ASN A 110 -24.16 -2.65 -5.32
C ASN A 110 -24.67 -4.00 -4.78
N GLU A 111 -23.88 -4.63 -3.90
CA GLU A 111 -24.14 -5.95 -3.28
C GLU A 111 -24.06 -7.17 -4.22
N THR A 112 -24.02 -6.97 -5.54
CA THR A 112 -23.85 -8.06 -6.50
C THR A 112 -22.42 -8.58 -6.48
N LYS A 113 -22.23 -9.89 -6.30
CA LYS A 113 -20.90 -10.53 -6.33
C LYS A 113 -20.32 -10.53 -7.73
N ILE A 114 -19.13 -9.94 -7.88
CA ILE A 114 -18.42 -9.84 -9.16
C ILE A 114 -17.29 -10.85 -9.24
N LEU A 115 -16.53 -11.01 -8.16
CA LEU A 115 -15.36 -11.88 -8.08
C LEU A 115 -15.17 -12.33 -6.63
N CYS A 116 -15.04 -13.62 -6.39
CA CYS A 116 -14.81 -14.14 -5.04
C CYS A 116 -13.57 -15.04 -4.95
N ASP A 117 -13.09 -15.23 -3.71
CA ASP A 117 -12.09 -16.22 -3.33
C ASP A 117 -12.26 -16.62 -1.85
N ASN A 118 -11.57 -17.68 -1.41
CA ASN A 118 -11.58 -18.19 -0.04
C ASN A 118 -10.55 -17.50 0.86
N SER A 119 -9.77 -16.55 0.35
CA SER A 119 -8.96 -15.67 1.20
C SER A 119 -8.83 -14.28 0.60
N LEU A 120 -8.77 -13.26 1.47
CA LEU A 120 -8.53 -11.88 1.06
C LEU A 120 -7.23 -11.73 0.26
N TYR A 121 -6.16 -12.43 0.66
CA TYR A 121 -4.90 -12.42 -0.10
C TYR A 121 -5.07 -12.84 -1.57
N LYS A 122 -5.77 -13.97 -1.82
CA LYS A 122 -6.02 -14.45 -3.19
C LYS A 122 -6.99 -13.54 -3.93
N LEU A 123 -8.03 -13.04 -3.25
CA LEU A 123 -8.99 -12.11 -3.81
C LEU A 123 -8.31 -10.85 -4.36
N TYR A 124 -7.42 -10.23 -3.57
CA TYR A 124 -6.67 -9.04 -3.97
C TYR A 124 -5.81 -9.31 -5.21
N TRP A 125 -5.12 -10.46 -5.28
CA TRP A 125 -4.33 -10.82 -6.46
C TRP A 125 -5.18 -11.08 -7.71
N ARG A 126 -6.31 -11.78 -7.57
CA ARG A 126 -7.27 -11.99 -8.67
C ARG A 126 -7.86 -10.68 -9.16
N GLN A 127 -8.19 -9.80 -8.22
CA GLN A 127 -8.71 -8.47 -8.49
C GLN A 127 -7.68 -7.62 -9.24
N ASN A 128 -6.42 -7.62 -8.82
CA ASN A 128 -5.34 -6.95 -9.55
C ASN A 128 -5.11 -7.55 -10.94
N MET A 129 -5.15 -8.87 -11.09
CA MET A 129 -5.05 -9.52 -12.40
C MET A 129 -6.18 -9.08 -13.35
N LEU A 130 -7.41 -9.00 -12.84
CA LEU A 130 -8.54 -8.46 -13.60
C LEU A 130 -8.30 -7.00 -14.01
N GLU A 131 -7.79 -6.16 -13.10
CA GLU A 131 -7.44 -4.77 -13.42
C GLU A 131 -6.46 -4.71 -14.61
N GLN A 132 -5.40 -5.52 -14.57
CA GLN A 132 -4.39 -5.54 -15.65
C GLN A 132 -4.98 -5.99 -16.99
N ILE A 133 -5.85 -7.00 -16.97
CA ILE A 133 -6.55 -7.47 -18.19
C ILE A 133 -7.42 -6.37 -18.77
N LEU A 134 -8.22 -5.70 -17.93
CA LEU A 134 -9.09 -4.62 -18.39
C LEU A 134 -8.28 -3.45 -18.96
N ILE A 135 -7.22 -3.03 -18.28
CA ILE A 135 -6.31 -1.96 -18.76
C ILE A 135 -5.71 -2.33 -20.12
N LYS A 136 -5.24 -3.57 -20.29
CA LYS A 136 -4.68 -4.05 -21.56
C LYS A 136 -5.71 -4.03 -22.70
N ASN A 137 -6.99 -4.18 -22.39
CA ASN A 137 -8.10 -4.12 -23.35
C ASN A 137 -8.68 -2.70 -23.50
N GLY A 138 -8.00 -1.66 -23.03
CA GLY A 138 -8.37 -0.27 -23.26
C GLY A 138 -9.32 0.32 -22.23
N TYR A 139 -9.66 -0.41 -21.15
CA TYR A 139 -10.44 0.15 -20.06
C TYR A 139 -9.58 1.03 -19.16
N LYS A 140 -10.18 2.09 -18.63
CA LYS A 140 -9.61 2.92 -17.57
C LYS A 140 -10.18 2.47 -16.23
N ILE A 141 -9.31 2.41 -15.24
CA ILE A 141 -9.68 2.06 -13.86
C ILE A 141 -9.31 3.23 -12.97
N ILE A 142 -10.34 3.82 -12.35
CA ILE A 142 -10.20 4.95 -11.45
C ILE A 142 -10.40 4.46 -10.01
N LYS A 143 -9.36 4.64 -9.18
CA LYS A 143 -9.43 4.36 -7.74
C LYS A 143 -10.02 5.56 -7.01
N ASN A 144 -11.10 5.36 -6.26
CA ASN A 144 -11.79 6.43 -5.53
C ASN A 144 -12.37 5.91 -4.20
N LEU A 145 -13.04 6.79 -3.44
CA LEU A 145 -13.54 6.50 -2.09
C LEU A 145 -15.05 6.32 -1.98
N LYS A 146 -15.78 6.37 -3.09
CA LYS A 146 -17.24 6.51 -3.08
C LYS A 146 -17.98 5.47 -3.92
N GLU A 147 -17.49 5.16 -5.11
CA GLU A 147 -18.31 4.46 -6.12
C GLU A 147 -17.53 3.46 -6.99
N GLY A 148 -18.27 2.50 -7.54
CA GLY A 148 -17.77 1.41 -8.36
C GLY A 148 -17.64 0.11 -7.58
N LEU A 149 -16.73 -0.76 -8.01
CA LEU A 149 -16.52 -2.05 -7.36
C LEU A 149 -15.95 -1.86 -5.96
N TYR A 150 -16.67 -2.36 -4.95
CA TYR A 150 -16.23 -2.44 -3.58
C TYR A 150 -15.32 -3.66 -3.39
N ILE A 151 -14.19 -3.45 -2.73
CA ILE A 151 -13.26 -4.51 -2.32
C ILE A 151 -13.25 -4.54 -0.79
N PRO A 152 -13.48 -5.69 -0.15
CA PRO A 152 -13.48 -5.79 1.30
C PRO A 152 -12.12 -5.34 1.87
N PRO A 153 -12.09 -4.43 2.87
CA PRO A 153 -10.85 -3.93 3.44
C PRO A 153 -10.07 -5.02 4.15
N LEU A 154 -8.76 -4.80 4.30
CA LEU A 154 -7.87 -5.71 5.01
C LEU A 154 -7.76 -5.31 6.49
N ASP A 155 -7.91 -6.29 7.38
CA ASP A 155 -7.61 -6.10 8.80
C ASP A 155 -6.10 -5.91 9.04
N LYS A 156 -5.74 -5.07 10.01
CA LYS A 156 -4.34 -4.78 10.33
C LYS A 156 -3.53 -6.03 10.69
N GLU A 157 -4.10 -6.87 11.53
CA GLU A 157 -3.46 -8.14 11.93
C GLU A 157 -3.28 -9.07 10.73
N TYR A 158 -4.25 -9.10 9.81
CA TYR A 158 -4.13 -9.87 8.58
C TYR A 158 -2.99 -9.35 7.69
N VAL A 159 -2.85 -8.03 7.56
CA VAL A 159 -1.74 -7.40 6.82
C VAL A 159 -0.39 -7.79 7.42
N ILE A 160 -0.24 -7.67 8.75
CA ILE A 160 0.97 -8.06 9.48
C ILE A 160 1.28 -9.54 9.24
N ASN A 161 0.29 -10.42 9.39
CA ASN A 161 0.45 -11.86 9.25
C ASN A 161 0.85 -12.28 7.83
N ILE A 162 0.36 -11.61 6.79
CA ILE A 162 0.77 -11.85 5.40
C ILE A 162 2.24 -11.43 5.20
N ALA A 163 2.61 -10.25 5.70
CA ALA A 163 3.96 -9.72 5.56
C ALA A 163 4.99 -10.59 6.29
N LEU A 164 4.69 -11.04 7.51
CA LEU A 164 5.56 -11.94 8.29
C LEU A 164 5.81 -13.30 7.59
N LYS A 165 4.91 -13.73 6.70
CA LYS A 165 5.11 -14.92 5.86
C LYS A 165 6.00 -14.66 4.63
N GLY A 166 6.53 -13.44 4.48
CA GLY A 166 7.28 -13.00 3.30
C GLY A 166 6.41 -12.75 2.06
N LEU A 167 5.08 -12.75 2.23
CA LEU A 167 4.13 -12.52 1.14
C LEU A 167 3.77 -11.04 1.03
N ARG A 168 3.36 -10.61 -0.17
CA ARG A 168 2.95 -9.24 -0.45
C ARG A 168 1.63 -9.19 -1.20
N PHE A 169 0.87 -8.15 -0.91
CA PHE A 169 -0.31 -7.77 -1.66
C PHE A 169 0.08 -7.02 -2.95
N PRO A 170 -0.83 -6.92 -3.94
CA PRO A 170 -0.63 -6.05 -5.09
C PRO A 170 -0.35 -4.60 -4.69
N PRO A 171 0.24 -3.79 -5.60
CA PRO A 171 0.48 -2.38 -5.31
C PRO A 171 -0.80 -1.60 -4.98
N LYS A 172 -0.75 -0.74 -3.95
CA LYS A 172 -1.86 0.12 -3.53
C LYS A 172 -3.07 -0.69 -3.07
N SER A 173 -2.84 -1.72 -2.25
CA SER A 173 -3.88 -2.59 -1.69
C SER A 173 -4.48 -2.05 -0.40
N THR A 174 -3.64 -1.43 0.43
CA THR A 174 -3.99 -0.82 1.70
C THR A 174 -3.98 0.71 1.56
N ARG A 175 -4.91 1.36 2.26
CA ARG A 175 -4.93 2.82 2.38
C ARG A 175 -5.00 3.19 3.86
N HIS A 176 -3.86 3.51 4.43
CA HIS A 176 -3.78 3.97 5.81
C HIS A 176 -4.22 5.43 5.92
N GLU A 177 -5.26 5.66 6.71
CA GLU A 177 -5.71 6.98 7.11
C GLU A 177 -5.28 7.25 8.54
N TYR A 178 -4.61 8.37 8.75
CA TYR A 178 -4.08 8.79 10.05
C TYR A 178 -4.96 9.91 10.61
N LYS A 179 -5.56 9.71 11.79
CA LYS A 179 -6.35 10.74 12.51
C LYS A 179 -5.48 11.74 13.28
N PHE A 180 -4.21 11.83 12.90
CA PHE A 180 -3.21 12.71 13.47
C PHE A 180 -2.27 13.18 12.36
N TYR A 181 -1.56 14.27 12.62
CA TYR A 181 -0.64 14.84 11.66
C TYR A 181 0.69 14.08 11.70
N ILE A 182 1.20 13.73 10.52
CA ILE A 182 2.55 13.22 10.32
C ILE A 182 3.28 14.25 9.47
N ALA A 183 4.40 14.77 9.97
CA ALA A 183 5.20 15.74 9.26
C ALA A 183 5.63 15.19 7.90
N LYS A 184 5.56 16.01 6.86
CA LYS A 184 6.01 15.66 5.50
C LYS A 184 7.28 16.42 5.11
N GLU A 185 8.12 16.67 6.09
CA GLU A 185 9.35 17.42 5.90
C GLU A 185 10.38 16.57 5.17
N GLU A 186 11.07 17.19 4.22
CA GLU A 186 12.16 16.57 3.50
C GLU A 186 13.45 16.61 4.35
N ILE A 187 14.02 15.44 4.63
CA ILE A 187 15.24 15.26 5.41
C ILE A 187 16.40 14.96 4.47
N GLY A 188 17.54 15.59 4.70
CA GLY A 188 18.78 15.35 3.95
C GLY A 188 19.29 13.93 4.12
N ILE A 189 19.76 13.33 3.03
CA ILE A 189 20.43 12.04 3.03
C ILE A 189 21.91 12.31 2.77
N ASN A 190 22.73 12.12 3.79
CA ASN A 190 24.18 12.35 3.71
C ASN A 190 24.94 11.12 3.15
N GLU A 191 24.23 10.07 2.71
CA GLU A 191 24.81 8.75 2.34
C GLU A 191 25.04 8.55 0.83
N TYR A 192 25.39 9.61 0.09
CA TYR A 192 25.90 9.48 -1.29
C TYR A 192 27.40 9.76 -1.38
#